data_AF-A0A4J1UL76-F1
#
_entry.id   AF-A0A4J1UL76-F1
#
_cell.length_a   1.000
_cell.length_b   1.000
_cell.length_c   1.000
_cell.angle_alpha   90.00
_cell.angle_beta   90.00
_cell.angle_gamma   90.00
#
_symmetry.space_group_name_H-M   'P 1'
#
loop_
_entity.id
_entity.type
_entity.pdbx_description
1 polymer ?
#
loop_
_entity_poly.entity_id
_entity_poly.type
_entity_poly.pdbx_seq_one_letter_code
_entity_poly.pdbx_strand_id
1 'polypeptide(L)' 'MEKTWSKNRHRKNITTHTFRHSHISLLAELGIPLTAIMDRVGHSDSKTTLEIYSHVTQKMVSDISSKLEKIKL' A
#
# COMPACT_ATOMS: atom_id res chain seq x y z
N MET A 1 -21.62 27.74 28.63
CA MET A 1 -21.28 27.47 27.22
C MET A 1 -19.77 27.27 27.18
N GLU A 2 -19.26 26.08 26.86
CA GLU A 2 -17.94 25.89 26.22
C GLU A 2 -17.68 24.39 26.03
N LYS A 3 -17.75 23.96 24.76
CA LYS A 3 -17.33 22.65 24.27
C LYS A 3 -15.82 22.70 24.03
N THR A 4 -15.03 21.85 24.69
CA THR A 4 -13.59 21.70 24.37
C THR A 4 -13.27 20.29 23.85
N TRP A 5 -13.43 20.16 22.53
CA TRP A 5 -12.71 19.33 21.56
C TRP A 5 -12.06 18.00 21.99
N SER A 6 -12.68 16.92 21.51
CA SER A 6 -12.11 15.58 21.31
C SER A 6 -10.80 15.58 20.51
N LYS A 7 -9.82 14.77 20.93
CA LYS A 7 -8.68 14.37 20.08
C LYS A 7 -8.16 12.99 20.47
N ASN A 8 -8.95 11.96 20.22
CA ASN A 8 -8.46 10.58 20.13
C ASN A 8 -7.57 10.44 18.89
N ARG A 9 -6.30 10.86 18.99
CA ARG A 9 -5.28 10.54 17.99
C ARG A 9 -4.85 9.10 18.24
N HIS A 10 -5.41 8.15 17.51
CA HIS A 10 -4.88 6.79 17.42
C HIS A 10 -3.39 6.87 17.04
N ARG A 11 -2.51 6.66 18.02
CA ARG A 11 -1.06 6.57 17.82
C ARG A 11 -0.80 5.24 17.12
N LYS A 12 -0.77 5.24 15.78
CA LYS A 12 -0.23 4.08 15.05
C LYS A 12 1.23 3.94 15.45
N ASN A 13 1.64 2.75 15.88
CA ASN A 13 3.04 2.46 16.18
C ASN A 13 3.83 2.55 14.87
N ILE A 14 4.56 3.65 14.68
CA ILE A 14 5.41 3.87 13.52
C ILE A 14 6.74 3.17 13.81
N THR A 15 7.05 2.14 13.04
CA THR A 15 8.33 1.43 13.11
C THR A 15 9.05 1.53 11.76
N THR A 16 10.33 1.15 11.73
CA THR A 16 11.09 1.01 10.47
C THR A 16 10.42 0.04 9.51
N HIS A 17 9.76 -1.01 10.01
CA HIS A 17 8.93 -1.89 9.20
C HIS A 17 7.78 -1.13 8.55
N THR A 18 7.07 -0.24 9.26
CA THR A 18 5.98 0.57 8.67
C THR A 18 6.45 1.38 7.46
N PHE A 19 7.65 1.96 7.51
CA PHE A 19 8.23 2.65 6.35
C PHE A 19 8.54 1.69 5.19
N ARG A 20 9.10 0.51 5.49
CA ARG A 20 9.32 -0.54 4.48
C ARG A 20 8.01 -0.94 3.80
N HIS A 21 6.94 -1.11 4.56
CA HIS A 21 5.61 -1.41 4.04
C HIS A 21 5.12 -0.31 3.10
N SER A 22 5.14 0.95 3.53
CA SER A 22 4.72 2.08 2.69
C SER A 22 5.56 2.22 1.42
N HIS A 23 6.87 1.96 1.50
CA HIS A 23 7.76 1.98 0.35
C HIS A 23 7.40 0.89 -0.68
N ILE A 24 7.18 -0.35 -0.23
CA ILE A 24 6.76 -1.45 -1.09
C ILE A 24 5.40 -1.17 -1.72
N SER A 25 4.43 -0.66 -0.95
CA SER A 25 3.11 -0.30 -1.47
C SER A 25 3.22 0.73 -2.60
N LEU A 26 4.04 1.77 -2.43
CA LEU A 26 4.26 2.77 -3.47
C LEU A 26 4.87 2.17 -4.73
N LEU A 27 5.91 1.34 -4.61
CA LEU A 27 6.55 0.70 -5.77
C LEU A 27 5.59 -0.24 -6.51
N ALA A 28 4.73 -0.95 -5.77
CA ALA A 28 3.70 -1.80 -6.34
C ALA A 28 2.61 -0.98 -7.07
N GLU A 29 2.19 0.17 -6.52
CA GLU A 29 1.25 1.08 -7.18
C GLU A 29 1.82 1.71 -8.46
N LEU A 30 3.14 1.87 -8.53
CA LEU A 30 3.86 2.31 -9.74
C LEU A 30 4.00 1.20 -10.79
N GLY A 31 3.55 -0.02 -10.51
CA GLY A 31 3.62 -1.15 -11.44
C GLY A 31 5.02 -1.75 -11.60
N ILE A 32 5.92 -1.51 -10.63
CA ILE A 32 7.27 -2.08 -10.66
C ILE A 32 7.18 -3.59 -10.38
N PRO A 33 7.89 -4.45 -11.14
CA PRO A 33 7.82 -5.88 -10.95
C PRO A 33 8.32 -6.29 -9.56
N LEU A 34 7.65 -7.28 -8.96
CA LEU A 34 7.95 -7.79 -7.61
C LEU A 34 9.43 -8.17 -7.43
N THR A 35 10.06 -8.75 -8.45
CA THR A 35 11.49 -9.12 -8.42
C THR A 35 12.40 -7.92 -8.21
N ALA A 36 12.15 -6.80 -8.90
CA ALA A 36 12.90 -5.57 -8.73
C ALA A 36 12.64 -4.92 -7.36
N ILE A 37 11.41 -5.01 -6.85
CA ILE A 37 11.07 -4.53 -5.51
C ILE A 37 11.85 -5.34 -4.46
N MET A 38 11.85 -6.68 -4.57
CA MET A 38 12.55 -7.57 -3.64
C MET A 38 14.07 -7.35 -3.65
N ASP A 39 14.67 -7.13 -4.82
CA ASP A 39 16.09 -6.78 -4.94
C ASP A 39 16.39 -5.45 -4.24
N ARG A 40 15.50 -4.46 -4.36
CA ARG A 40 15.64 -3.15 -3.73
C ARG A 40 15.48 -3.15 -2.20
N VAL A 41 14.50 -3.89 -1.68
CA VAL A 41 14.22 -3.93 -0.22
C VAL A 41 14.95 -5.06 0.51
N GLY A 42 15.62 -5.93 -0.24
CA GLY A 42 16.28 -7.13 0.25
C GLY A 42 15.30 -8.27 0.57
N HIS A 43 15.82 -9.49 0.52
CA HIS A 43 15.04 -10.72 0.67
C HIS A 43 14.59 -11.04 2.10
N SER A 44 15.00 -10.25 3.10
CA SER A 44 14.74 -10.53 4.53
C SER A 44 13.26 -10.62 4.89
N ASP A 45 12.37 -9.88 4.21
CA ASP A 45 10.91 -9.99 4.39
C ASP A 45 10.20 -10.24 3.04
N SER A 46 10.61 -11.30 2.34
CA SER A 46 10.01 -11.68 1.06
C SER A 46 8.50 -11.95 1.19
N LYS A 47 8.07 -12.60 2.29
CA LYS A 47 6.65 -12.91 2.56
C LYS A 47 5.81 -11.65 2.66
N THR A 48 6.22 -10.70 3.49
CA THR A 48 5.54 -9.42 3.66
C THR A 48 5.51 -8.61 2.36
N THR A 49 6.60 -8.61 1.61
CA THR A 49 6.68 -7.93 0.31
C THR A 49 5.66 -8.52 -0.67
N LEU A 50 5.55 -9.85 -0.73
CA LEU A 50 4.58 -10.55 -1.56
C LEU A 50 3.13 -10.25 -1.14
N GLU A 51 2.83 -10.26 0.16
CA GLU A 51 1.50 -9.96 0.68
C GLU A 51 1.04 -8.54 0.30
N ILE A 52 1.92 -7.53 0.48
CA ILE A 52 1.63 -6.15 0.09
C ILE A 52 1.42 -6.04 -1.42
N TYR A 53 2.34 -6.62 -2.20
CA TYR A 53 2.29 -6.55 -3.65
C TYR A 53 1.02 -7.18 -4.21
N SER A 54 0.64 -8.35 -3.71
CA SER A 54 -0.60 -9.04 -4.10
C SER A 54 -1.82 -8.18 -3.79
N HIS A 55 -1.89 -7.61 -2.59
CA HIS A 55 -3.00 -6.75 -2.20
C HIS A 55 -3.13 -5.49 -3.07
N VAL A 56 -2.02 -4.80 -3.33
CA VAL A 56 -2.00 -3.60 -4.17
C VAL A 56 -2.39 -3.95 -5.61
N THR A 57 -1.90 -5.07 -6.14
CA THR A 57 -2.23 -5.53 -7.50
C THR A 57 -3.72 -5.84 -7.64
N GLN A 58 -4.33 -6.52 -6.67
CA GLN A 58 -5.77 -6.78 -6.68
C GLN A 58 -6.59 -5.47 -6.71
N LYS A 59 -6.17 -4.48 -5.92
CA LYS A 59 -6.80 -3.16 -5.91
C LYS A 59 -6.66 -2.46 -7.27
N MET A 60 -5.48 -2.48 -7.88
CA MET A 60 -5.25 -1.91 -9.22
C MET A 60 -6.13 -2.58 -10.27
N VAL A 61 -6.26 -3.91 -10.25
CA VAL A 61 -7.14 -4.64 -11.17
C VAL A 61 -8.60 -4.21 -11.00
N SER A 62 -9.09 -4.11 -9.76
CA SER A 62 -10.45 -3.63 -9.50
C SER A 62 -10.65 -2.20 -9.99
N ASP A 63 -9.67 -1.31 -9.75
CA ASP A 63 -9.73 0.09 -10.18
C ASP A 63 -9.74 0.20 -11.72
N ILE A 64 -8.98 -0.66 -12.41
CA ILE A 64 -8.98 -0.73 -13.88
C ILE A 64 -10.34 -1.18 -14.40
N SER A 65 -10.92 -2.25 -13.84
CA SER A 65 -12.25 -2.74 -14.24
C SER A 65 -13.31 -1.63 -14.09
N SER A 66 -13.33 -0.93 -12.96
CA SER A 66 -14.27 0.19 -12.75
C SER A 66 -14.02 1.37 -13.68
N LYS A 67 -12.77 1.64 -14.08
CA LYS A 67 -12.45 2.69 -15.07
C LYS A 67 -12.88 2.26 -16.48
N LEU A 68 -12.69 0.99 -16.85
CA LEU A 68 -13.09 0.45 -18.14
C LEU A 68 -14.62 0.46 -18.31
N GLU A 69 -15.38 0.14 -17.25
CA GLU A 69 -16.84 0.26 -17.25
C GLU A 69 -17.30 1.70 -17.50
N LYS A 70 -16.57 2.70 -16.98
CA LYS A 70 -16.88 4.12 -17.23
C LYS A 70 -16.50 4.60 -18.64
N ILE A 71 -15.51 3.95 -19.27
CA ILE A 71 -15.07 4.28 -20.64
C ILE A 71 -16.00 3.63 -21.68
N LYS A 72 -16.57 2.46 -21.38
CA LYS A 72 -17.70 1.90 -22.12
C LYS A 72 -18.98 2.67 -21.79
N LEU A 73 -19.05 3.91 -22.27
CA LEU A 73 -20.32 4.54 -22.64
C LEU A 73 -20.78 3.98 -23.99
#